data_AF-A0A8T5LC60-F1
#
_entry.id   AF-A0A8T5LC60-F1
#
_cell.length_a   1.000
_cell.length_b   1.000
_cell.length_c   1.000
_cell.angle_alpha   90.00
_cell.angle_beta   90.00
_cell.angle_gamma   90.00
#
_symmetry.space_group_name_H-M   'P 1'
#
loop_
_entity.id
_entity.type
_entity.pdbx_description
1 polymer ?
#
loop_
_entity_poly.entity_id
_entity_poly.type
_entity_poly.pdbx_seq_one_letter_code
_entity_poly.pdbx_strand_id
1 'polypeptide(L)'
;MQITKKEAIKRVNELQLVKGIENFKFSYAVIKNKKKLEQAIDLELMQEALKPSEKYTEYNNKRIKLCEQYCKKDDDNEPIKIRNQYVGLLGNKEFLNAVEELQKEYQQVIDATEQKAKDYGKMIEDTIEFEPFYIDKTLMETEEELKKLSPEQTEAIFFMIK
;
A
#
# COMPACT_ATOMS: atom_id res chain seq x y z
N MET A 1 23.73 0.97 7.39
CA MET A 1 22.88 0.23 8.35
C MET A 1 22.19 -0.93 7.62
N GLN A 2 21.76 -1.96 8.35
CA GLN A 2 20.95 -3.05 7.77
C GLN A 2 19.49 -2.87 8.17
N ILE A 3 18.57 -2.97 7.20
CA ILE A 3 17.12 -2.92 7.41
C ILE A 3 16.44 -3.96 6.52
N THR A 4 15.24 -4.41 6.88
CA THR A 4 14.43 -5.24 5.97
C THR A 4 13.85 -4.39 4.85
N LYS A 5 13.54 -5.00 3.70
CA LYS A 5 12.81 -4.31 2.63
C LYS A 5 11.45 -3.80 3.11
N LYS A 6 10.79 -4.53 4.01
CA LYS A 6 9.54 -4.10 4.68
C LYS A 6 9.72 -2.80 5.47
N GLU A 7 10.78 -2.70 6.26
CA GLU A 7 11.13 -1.48 6.99
C GLU A 7 11.48 -0.33 6.01
N ALA A 8 12.17 -0.62 4.92
CA ALA A 8 12.44 0.37 3.88
C ALA A 8 11.16 0.89 3.20
N ILE A 9 10.21 0.01 2.85
CA ILE A 9 8.88 0.37 2.32
C ILE A 9 8.13 1.26 3.31
N LYS A 10 8.12 0.88 4.60
CA LYS A 10 7.51 1.68 5.66
C LYS A 10 8.09 3.11 5.66
N ARG A 11 9.42 3.23 5.65
CA ARG A 11 10.11 4.54 5.62
C ARG A 11 9.84 5.35 4.35
N VAL A 12 9.73 4.72 3.18
CA VAL A 12 9.32 5.40 1.94
C VAL A 12 7.95 6.05 2.11
N ASN A 13 6.99 5.30 2.68
CA ASN A 13 5.64 5.81 2.94
C ASN A 13 5.65 6.94 3.97
N GLU A 14 6.44 6.82 5.03
CA GLU A 14 6.56 7.84 6.08
C GLU A 14 7.20 9.13 5.55
N LEU A 15 8.28 9.04 4.76
CA LEU A 15 8.91 10.20 4.12
C LEU A 15 7.98 10.90 3.13
N GLN A 16 7.01 10.18 2.53
CA GLN A 16 5.98 10.78 1.68
C GLN A 16 4.97 11.63 2.45
N LEU A 17 4.81 11.37 3.75
CA LEU A 17 3.94 12.16 4.61
C LEU A 17 4.61 13.45 5.07
N VAL A 18 5.95 13.53 5.08
CA VAL A 18 6.69 14.73 5.49
C VAL A 18 6.38 15.89 4.53
N LYS A 19 5.68 16.90 5.04
CA LYS A 19 5.21 18.09 4.30
C LYS A 19 5.35 19.33 5.19
N GLY A 20 5.29 20.52 4.58
CA GLY A 20 5.25 21.79 5.32
C GLY A 20 6.59 22.29 5.84
N ILE A 21 7.71 21.76 5.33
CA ILE A 21 9.06 22.23 5.66
C ILE A 21 9.54 23.12 4.51
N GLU A 22 9.88 24.37 4.85
CA GLU A 22 10.28 25.39 3.87
C GLU A 22 11.80 25.36 3.61
N ASN A 23 12.58 24.78 4.53
CA ASN A 23 14.02 24.61 4.35
C ASN A 23 14.35 23.73 3.14
N PHE A 24 14.94 24.33 2.11
CA PHE A 24 15.30 23.65 0.86
C PHE A 24 16.26 22.46 1.07
N LYS A 25 17.28 22.62 1.93
CA LYS A 25 18.29 21.56 2.17
C LYS A 25 17.64 20.35 2.85
N PHE A 26 16.74 20.61 3.80
CA PHE A 26 16.00 19.56 4.48
C PHE A 26 15.07 18.81 3.51
N SER A 27 14.26 19.54 2.76
CA SER A 27 13.34 18.97 1.76
C SER A 27 14.10 18.16 0.70
N TYR A 28 15.25 18.65 0.24
CA TYR A 28 16.14 17.90 -0.64
C TYR A 28 16.62 16.59 0.00
N ALA A 29 17.00 16.61 1.28
CA ALA A 29 17.47 15.43 1.99
C ALA A 29 16.37 14.38 2.18
N VAL A 30 15.13 14.79 2.48
CA VAL A 30 13.96 13.89 2.54
C VAL A 30 13.73 13.20 1.21
N ILE A 31 13.67 13.99 0.13
CA ILE A 31 13.48 13.47 -1.24
C ILE A 31 14.61 12.52 -1.62
N LYS A 32 15.87 12.88 -1.29
CA LYS A 32 17.04 12.07 -1.59
C LYS A 32 17.02 10.74 -0.84
N ASN A 33 16.72 10.74 0.46
CA ASN A 33 16.60 9.51 1.24
C ASN A 33 15.46 8.62 0.74
N LYS A 34 14.30 9.20 0.42
CA LYS A 34 13.18 8.47 -0.17
C LYS A 34 13.61 7.77 -1.46
N LYS A 35 14.22 8.51 -2.40
CA LYS A 35 14.71 7.92 -3.66
C LYS A 35 15.76 6.83 -3.45
N LYS A 36 16.69 7.01 -2.50
CA LYS A 36 17.68 5.97 -2.18
C LYS A 36 17.00 4.71 -1.66
N LEU A 37 15.98 4.83 -0.81
CA LEU A 37 15.23 3.68 -0.30
C LEU A 37 14.46 2.98 -1.43
N GLU A 38 13.74 3.73 -2.27
CA GLU A 38 12.99 3.21 -3.41
C GLU A 38 13.90 2.42 -4.37
N GLN A 39 15.10 2.94 -4.64
CA GLN A 39 16.11 2.26 -5.45
C GLN A 39 16.69 1.03 -4.76
N ALA A 40 16.98 1.10 -3.47
CA ALA A 40 17.58 -0.02 -2.74
C ALA A 40 16.66 -1.25 -2.62
N ILE A 41 15.35 -1.05 -2.77
CA ILE A 41 14.36 -2.14 -2.77
C ILE A 41 13.77 -2.43 -4.14
N ASP A 42 14.22 -1.76 -5.21
CA ASP A 42 13.62 -1.88 -6.55
C ASP A 42 12.08 -1.71 -6.52
N LEU A 43 11.59 -0.68 -5.82
CA LEU A 43 10.17 -0.53 -5.48
C LEU A 43 9.25 -0.59 -6.71
N GLU A 44 9.67 0.01 -7.82
CA GLU A 44 8.91 0.00 -9.08
C GLU A 44 8.76 -1.43 -9.63
N LEU A 45 9.84 -2.22 -9.64
CA LEU A 45 9.79 -3.62 -10.08
C LEU A 45 8.93 -4.46 -9.15
N MET A 46 8.98 -4.21 -7.84
CA MET A 46 8.11 -4.89 -6.88
C MET A 46 6.63 -4.56 -7.10
N GLN A 47 6.31 -3.29 -7.37
CA GLN A 47 4.94 -2.86 -7.67
C GLN A 47 4.43 -3.43 -8.99
N GLU A 48 5.26 -3.44 -10.03
CA GLU A 48 4.95 -4.06 -11.31
C GLU A 48 4.71 -5.55 -11.13
N ALA A 49 5.64 -6.22 -10.42
CA ALA A 49 5.53 -7.63 -10.10
C ALA A 49 4.25 -7.92 -9.33
N LEU A 50 3.74 -7.00 -8.48
CA LEU A 50 2.50 -7.18 -7.70
C LEU A 50 1.20 -6.94 -8.47
N LYS A 51 1.24 -6.36 -9.68
CA LYS A 51 0.01 -6.10 -10.44
C LYS A 51 -0.82 -7.38 -10.62
N PRO A 52 -2.15 -7.32 -10.47
CA PRO A 52 -3.00 -8.47 -10.70
C PRO A 52 -2.91 -8.91 -12.17
N SER A 53 -3.03 -10.20 -12.43
CA SER A 53 -3.16 -10.69 -13.80
C SER A 53 -4.47 -10.21 -14.41
N GLU A 54 -4.53 -10.15 -15.75
CA GLU A 54 -5.78 -9.81 -16.46
C GLU A 54 -6.92 -10.76 -16.06
N LYS A 55 -6.64 -12.06 -15.92
CA LYS A 55 -7.63 -13.05 -15.46
C LYS A 55 -8.11 -12.80 -14.02
N TYR A 56 -7.23 -12.38 -13.12
CA TYR A 56 -7.65 -12.05 -11.75
C TYR A 56 -8.49 -10.76 -11.72
N THR A 57 -8.16 -9.81 -12.60
CA THR A 57 -8.95 -8.59 -12.81
C THR A 57 -10.34 -8.94 -13.34
N GLU A 58 -10.43 -9.84 -14.31
CA GLU A 58 -11.71 -10.36 -14.82
C GLU A 58 -12.54 -11.03 -13.71
N TYR A 59 -11.92 -11.91 -12.92
CA TYR A 59 -12.57 -12.53 -11.75
C TYR A 59 -13.12 -11.49 -10.78
N ASN A 60 -12.33 -10.47 -10.42
CA ASN A 60 -12.78 -9.40 -9.53
C ASN A 60 -13.98 -8.63 -10.12
N ASN A 61 -13.95 -8.33 -11.41
CA ASN A 61 -15.07 -7.66 -12.09
C ASN A 61 -16.33 -8.54 -12.10
N LYS A 62 -16.20 -9.84 -12.38
CA LYS A 62 -17.32 -10.80 -12.28
C LYS A 62 -17.88 -10.85 -10.85
N ARG A 63 -17.01 -10.88 -9.83
CA ARG A 63 -17.42 -10.89 -8.42
C ARG A 63 -18.19 -9.61 -8.04
N ILE A 64 -17.75 -8.44 -8.51
CA ILE A 64 -18.45 -7.16 -8.29
C ILE A 64 -19.84 -7.19 -8.93
N LYS A 65 -19.97 -7.70 -10.16
CA LYS A 65 -21.26 -7.85 -10.84
C LYS A 65 -22.22 -8.77 -10.08
N LEU A 66 -21.72 -9.87 -9.50
CA LEU A 66 -22.53 -10.72 -8.62
C LEU A 66 -23.02 -9.92 -7.39
N CYS A 67 -22.16 -9.12 -6.76
CA CYS A 67 -22.60 -8.26 -5.66
C CYS A 67 -23.71 -7.29 -6.10
N GLU A 68 -23.58 -6.65 -7.27
CA GLU A 68 -24.58 -5.73 -7.82
C GLU A 68 -25.90 -6.42 -8.13
N GLN A 69 -25.84 -7.64 -8.67
CA GLN A 69 -27.02 -8.42 -9.03
C GLN A 69 -27.83 -8.85 -7.81
N TYR A 70 -27.17 -9.26 -6.73
CA TYR A 70 -27.80 -9.89 -5.58
C TYR A 70 -27.96 -8.99 -4.35
N CYS A 71 -27.48 -7.74 -4.41
CA CYS A 71 -27.65 -6.77 -3.33
C CYS A 71 -29.09 -6.24 -3.25
N LYS A 72 -29.39 -5.58 -2.13
CA LYS A 72 -30.60 -4.76 -2.01
C LYS A 72 -30.47 -3.54 -2.91
N LYS A 73 -31.58 -3.21 -3.57
CA LYS A 73 -31.74 -2.04 -4.41
C LYS A 73 -32.72 -1.06 -3.79
N ASP A 74 -32.58 0.21 -4.12
CA ASP A 74 -33.53 1.25 -3.77
C ASP A 74 -34.72 1.28 -4.75
N ASP A 75 -35.58 2.29 -4.60
CA ASP A 75 -36.79 2.48 -5.42
C ASP A 75 -36.47 2.81 -6.88
N ASP A 76 -35.26 3.30 -7.17
CA ASP A 76 -34.76 3.58 -8.52
C ASP A 76 -34.05 2.36 -9.14
N ASN A 77 -34.06 1.20 -8.46
CA ASN A 77 -33.42 -0.05 -8.86
C ASN A 77 -31.88 0.05 -8.92
N GLU A 78 -31.29 0.96 -8.13
CA GLU A 78 -29.85 1.12 -7.98
C GLU A 78 -29.32 0.36 -6.74
N PRO A 79 -28.09 -0.21 -6.78
CA PRO A 79 -27.50 -0.89 -5.63
C PRO A 79 -27.32 -0.01 -4.38
N ILE A 80 -27.88 -0.44 -3.25
CA ILE A 80 -27.66 0.25 -1.95
C ILE A 80 -26.26 -0.11 -1.42
N LYS A 81 -25.42 0.92 -1.23
CA LYS A 81 -24.06 0.80 -0.65
C LYS A 81 -23.94 1.58 0.65
N ILE A 82 -23.46 0.94 1.72
CA ILE A 82 -23.11 1.59 2.99
C ILE A 82 -21.62 1.38 3.22
N ARG A 83 -20.85 2.48 3.35
CA ARG A 83 -19.38 2.43 3.53
C ARG A 83 -18.67 1.55 2.48
N ASN A 84 -19.04 1.71 1.21
CA ASN A 84 -18.54 0.91 0.08
C ASN A 84 -18.84 -0.59 0.14
N GLN A 85 -19.82 -1.03 0.93
CA GLN A 85 -20.28 -2.42 0.97
C GLN A 85 -21.71 -2.53 0.46
N TYR A 86 -21.97 -3.52 -0.39
CA TYR A 86 -23.30 -3.85 -0.89
C TYR A 86 -24.17 -4.41 0.23
N VAL A 87 -25.36 -3.85 0.41
CA VAL A 87 -26.29 -4.27 1.46
C VAL A 87 -27.07 -5.52 1.03
N GLY A 88 -27.37 -6.41 1.98
CA GLY A 88 -28.30 -7.53 1.74
C GLY A 88 -27.70 -8.80 1.13
N LEU A 89 -26.38 -8.88 0.99
CA LEU A 89 -25.69 -10.08 0.52
C LEU A 89 -25.55 -11.17 1.61
N LEU A 90 -25.51 -10.78 2.88
CA LEU A 90 -25.33 -11.71 3.99
C LEU A 90 -26.52 -12.68 4.09
N GLY A 91 -26.24 -13.97 4.00
CA GLY A 91 -27.26 -15.03 4.06
C GLY A 91 -28.05 -15.25 2.75
N ASN A 92 -27.74 -14.51 1.68
CA ASN A 92 -28.34 -14.75 0.37
C ASN A 92 -27.74 -16.02 -0.25
N LYS A 93 -28.50 -17.12 -0.25
CA LYS A 93 -28.04 -18.43 -0.75
C LYS A 93 -27.69 -18.43 -2.23
N GLU A 94 -28.45 -17.71 -3.05
CA GLU A 94 -28.20 -17.65 -4.50
C GLU A 94 -26.89 -16.93 -4.80
N PHE A 95 -26.64 -15.82 -4.09
CA PHE A 95 -25.36 -15.12 -4.16
C PHE A 95 -24.19 -16.01 -3.72
N LEU A 96 -24.33 -16.71 -2.60
CA LEU A 96 -23.26 -17.60 -2.09
C LEU A 96 -22.94 -18.71 -3.10
N ASN A 97 -23.96 -19.34 -3.68
CA ASN A 97 -23.77 -20.37 -4.71
C ASN A 97 -23.08 -19.80 -5.95
N ALA A 98 -23.51 -18.63 -6.44
CA ALA A 98 -22.91 -17.99 -7.60
C ALA A 98 -21.44 -17.59 -7.37
N VAL A 99 -21.12 -17.11 -6.16
CA VAL A 99 -19.73 -16.82 -5.78
C VAL A 99 -18.89 -18.10 -5.71
N GLU A 100 -19.43 -19.18 -5.16
CA GLU A 100 -18.73 -20.47 -5.08
C GLU A 100 -18.44 -21.05 -6.48
N GLU A 101 -19.41 -20.97 -7.39
CA GLU A 101 -19.21 -21.38 -8.79
C GLU A 101 -18.14 -20.54 -9.49
N LEU A 102 -18.19 -19.21 -9.31
CA LEU A 102 -17.18 -18.31 -9.86
C LEU A 102 -15.79 -18.58 -9.26
N GLN A 103 -15.69 -18.87 -7.97
CA GLN A 103 -14.43 -19.25 -7.33
C GLN A 103 -13.87 -20.54 -7.92
N LYS A 104 -14.71 -21.56 -8.14
CA LYS A 104 -14.30 -22.81 -8.80
C LYS A 104 -13.80 -22.58 -10.23
N GLU A 105 -14.49 -21.73 -11.01
CA GLU A 105 -14.06 -21.34 -12.36
C GLU A 105 -12.66 -20.70 -12.37
N TYR A 106 -12.37 -19.85 -11.38
CA TYR A 106 -11.12 -19.09 -11.29
C TYR A 106 -10.10 -19.63 -10.28
N GLN A 107 -10.29 -20.85 -9.77
CA GLN A 107 -9.51 -21.39 -8.65
C GLN A 107 -8.01 -21.28 -8.88
N GLN A 108 -7.53 -21.69 -10.06
CA GLN A 108 -6.11 -21.63 -10.41
C GLN A 108 -5.54 -20.20 -10.36
N VAL A 109 -6.34 -19.20 -10.77
CA VAL A 109 -5.93 -17.79 -10.78
C VAL A 109 -5.93 -17.21 -9.36
N ILE A 110 -6.88 -17.63 -8.54
CA ILE A 110 -6.95 -17.30 -7.11
C ILE A 110 -5.72 -17.87 -6.40
N ASP A 111 -5.46 -19.17 -6.56
CA ASP A 111 -4.31 -19.86 -5.95
C ASP A 111 -2.98 -19.21 -6.36
N ALA A 112 -2.81 -18.90 -7.64
CA ALA A 112 -1.60 -18.23 -8.13
C ALA A 112 -1.42 -16.84 -7.50
N THR A 113 -2.52 -16.11 -7.29
CA THR A 113 -2.49 -14.79 -6.66
C THR A 113 -2.16 -14.88 -5.17
N GLU A 114 -2.73 -15.86 -4.47
CA GLU A 114 -2.40 -16.13 -3.06
C GLU A 114 -0.93 -16.53 -2.89
N GLN A 115 -0.43 -17.40 -3.77
CA GLN A 115 0.96 -17.81 -3.74
C GLN A 115 1.90 -16.63 -3.96
N LYS A 116 1.59 -15.79 -4.95
CA LYS A 116 2.30 -14.54 -5.22
C LYS A 116 2.34 -13.59 -4.01
N ALA A 117 1.23 -13.46 -3.28
CA ALA A 117 1.18 -12.66 -2.06
C ALA A 117 2.06 -13.24 -0.94
N LYS A 118 2.11 -14.57 -0.80
CA LYS A 118 3.00 -15.26 0.15
C LYS A 118 4.47 -15.06 -0.21
N ASP A 119 4.81 -15.18 -1.49
CA ASP A 119 6.19 -15.01 -1.96
C ASP A 119 6.66 -13.57 -1.80
N TYR A 120 5.80 -12.58 -2.09
CA TYR A 120 6.06 -11.19 -1.76
C TYR A 120 6.27 -10.98 -0.26
N GLY A 121 5.39 -11.55 0.57
CA GLY A 121 5.48 -11.47 2.03
C GLY A 121 6.81 -12.02 2.58
N LYS A 122 7.38 -13.06 1.95
CA LYS A 122 8.72 -13.57 2.30
C LYS A 122 9.83 -12.65 1.80
N MET A 123 9.74 -12.21 0.55
CA MET A 123 10.77 -11.35 -0.09
C MET A 123 10.98 -10.05 0.70
N ILE A 124 9.93 -9.46 1.26
CA ILE A 124 10.06 -8.19 1.99
C ILE A 124 10.76 -8.33 3.36
N GLU A 125 10.91 -9.55 3.86
CA GLU A 125 11.64 -9.81 5.11
C GLU A 125 13.17 -9.90 4.87
N ASP A 126 13.63 -9.96 3.62
CA ASP A 126 15.05 -9.89 3.28
C ASP A 126 15.68 -8.58 3.78
N THR A 127 16.92 -8.67 4.27
CA THR A 127 17.70 -7.50 4.67
C THR A 127 18.44 -6.88 3.48
N ILE A 128 18.55 -5.55 3.51
CA ILE A 128 19.34 -4.74 2.59
C ILE A 128 20.31 -3.87 3.36
N GLU A 129 21.44 -3.59 2.74
CA GLU A 129 22.33 -2.54 3.21
C GLU A 129 21.82 -1.18 2.71
N PHE A 130 21.66 -0.25 3.64
CA PHE A 130 21.23 1.10 3.34
C PHE A 130 22.14 2.12 4.01
N GLU A 131 22.55 3.11 3.25
CA GLU A 131 23.31 4.26 3.74
C GLU A 131 22.46 5.53 3.62
N PRO A 132 21.99 6.10 4.74
CA PRO A 132 21.23 7.35 4.71
C PRO A 132 22.05 8.50 4.12
N PHE A 133 21.37 9.41 3.45
CA PHE A 133 21.92 10.74 3.21
C PHE A 133 21.71 11.57 4.49
N TYR A 134 22.77 11.68 5.29
CA TYR A 134 22.72 12.40 6.54
C TYR A 134 22.62 13.91 6.35
N ILE A 135 21.88 14.55 7.23
CA ILE A 135 21.88 15.99 7.42
C ILE A 135 22.29 16.34 8.83
N ASP A 136 22.97 17.48 8.96
CA ASP A 136 23.30 18.05 10.25
C ASP A 136 22.01 18.46 10.96
N LYS A 137 21.88 18.10 12.25
CA LYS A 137 20.73 18.49 13.07
C LYS A 137 20.50 20.00 13.08
N THR A 138 21.54 20.81 12.93
CA THR A 138 21.43 22.27 12.84
C THR A 138 20.59 22.73 11.65
N LEU A 139 20.54 21.98 10.55
CA LEU A 139 19.72 22.34 9.39
C LEU A 139 18.21 22.21 9.63
N MET A 140 17.79 21.62 10.76
CA MET A 140 16.40 21.63 11.25
C MET A 140 16.15 22.89 12.07
N GLU A 141 16.59 24.02 11.54
CA GLU A 141 17.16 25.16 12.25
C GLU A 141 16.18 25.94 13.13
N THR A 142 14.92 25.50 13.24
CA THR A 142 13.99 26.01 14.26
C THR A 142 13.23 24.88 14.95
N GLU A 143 13.18 24.92 16.29
CA GLU A 143 12.20 24.13 17.07
C GLU A 143 10.78 24.32 16.54
N GLU A 144 10.47 25.47 15.94
CA GLU A 144 9.18 25.76 15.34
C GLU A 144 8.87 24.91 14.09
N GLU A 145 9.85 24.65 13.22
CA GLU A 145 9.67 23.76 12.07
C GLU A 145 9.48 22.31 12.48
N LEU A 146 10.20 21.85 13.52
CA LEU A 146 9.99 20.51 14.07
C LEU A 146 8.64 20.38 14.77
N LYS A 147 8.15 21.45 15.43
CA LYS A 147 6.80 21.50 16.02
C LYS A 147 5.69 21.43 14.97
N LYS A 148 5.97 21.72 13.69
CA LYS A 148 5.02 21.55 12.58
C LYS A 148 4.88 20.07 12.16
N LEU A 149 5.83 19.23 12.53
CA LEU A 149 5.79 17.81 12.20
C LEU A 149 4.97 17.02 13.21
N SER A 150 4.18 16.08 12.71
CA SER A 150 3.55 15.08 13.56
C SER A 150 4.62 14.16 14.19
N PRO A 151 4.29 13.44 15.26
CA PRO A 151 5.17 12.42 15.82
C PRO A 151 5.67 11.42 14.78
N GLU A 152 4.79 10.98 13.87
CA GLU A 152 5.11 10.04 12.79
C GLU A 152 6.07 10.65 11.77
N GLN A 153 5.87 11.91 11.38
CA GLN A 153 6.79 12.62 10.48
C GLN A 153 8.17 12.85 11.12
N THR A 154 8.20 13.07 12.44
CA THR A 154 9.44 13.23 13.20
C THR A 154 10.18 11.89 13.29
N GLU A 155 9.46 10.79 13.54
CA GLU A 155 10.03 9.44 13.50
C GLU A 155 10.65 9.12 12.14
N ALA A 156 9.95 9.48 11.05
CA ALA A 156 10.36 9.24 9.67
C ALA A 156 11.74 9.82 9.32
N ILE A 157 12.14 10.92 9.98
CA ILE A 157 13.35 11.67 9.62
C ILE A 157 14.54 11.35 10.54
N PHE A 158 14.34 10.69 11.69
CA PHE A 158 15.42 10.49 12.66
C PHE A 158 16.60 9.71 12.10
N PHE A 159 16.36 8.73 11.22
CA PHE A 159 17.44 7.89 10.69
C PHE A 159 18.41 8.64 9.75
N MET A 160 18.02 9.82 9.27
CA MET A 160 18.82 10.67 8.38
C MET A 160 19.46 11.87 9.10
N ILE A 161 19.35 11.95 10.43
CA ILE A 161 19.99 12.98 11.25
C ILE A 161 21.32 12.46 11.77
N LYS A 162 22.36 13.28 11.68
CA LYS A 162 23.66 13.01 12.31
C LYS A 162 23.92 13.97 13.46
#